data_AF-K1RQF7-F1
#
_entry.id   AF-K1RQF7-F1
#
_cell.length_a   1.000
_cell.length_b   1.000
_cell.length_c   1.000
_cell.angle_alpha   90.00
_cell.angle_beta   90.00
_cell.angle_gamma   90.00
#
_symmetry.space_group_name_H-M   'P 1'
#
loop_
_entity.id
_entity.type
_entity.pdbx_description
1 polymer ?
#
loop_
_entity_poly.entity_id
_entity_poly.type
_entity_poly.pdbx_seq_one_letter_code
_entity_poly.pdbx_strand_id
1 'polypeptide(L)'
;MLLLIFLLVIPLFYTLYCSLYNLDYLVKGDFVGLGNYVRLLKDIRISKSLLFTFEITIISTLLSVGIGLLLALWVDREHGIFAYLIEMFGLIPWVISMMVAALLWRWLFNGDLGLFNMILKILGHNPIYVVENKN
;
A
#
# COMPACT_ATOMS: atom_id res chain seq x y z
N MET A 1 -25.36 16.17 -4.86
CA MET A 1 -25.64 14.74 -5.14
C MET A 1 -25.62 14.40 -6.63
N LEU A 2 -26.27 15.16 -7.51
CA LEU A 2 -26.28 14.90 -8.97
C LEU A 2 -24.87 14.79 -9.59
N LEU A 3 -23.93 15.64 -9.19
CA LEU A 3 -22.54 15.59 -9.67
C LEU A 3 -21.81 14.30 -9.27
N LEU A 4 -22.03 13.79 -8.05
CA LEU A 4 -21.44 12.53 -7.59
C LEU A 4 -22.01 11.33 -8.37
N ILE A 5 -23.32 11.33 -8.64
CA ILE A 5 -23.95 10.29 -9.45
C ILE A 5 -23.34 10.27 -10.85
N PHE A 6 -23.25 11.43 -11.49
CA PHE A 6 -22.69 11.54 -12.83
C PHE A 6 -21.23 11.06 -12.88
N LEU A 7 -20.40 11.46 -11.92
CA LEU A 7 -18.96 11.20 -11.94
C LEU A 7 -18.57 9.81 -11.43
N LEU A 8 -19.36 9.18 -10.55
CA LEU A 8 -19.04 7.87 -9.97
C LEU A 8 -19.91 6.75 -10.52
N VAL A 9 -21.22 6.97 -10.62
CA VAL A 9 -22.19 5.89 -10.89
C VAL A 9 -22.20 5.54 -12.37
N ILE A 10 -22.18 6.52 -13.27
CA ILE A 10 -22.15 6.29 -14.72
C ILE A 10 -20.90 5.49 -15.16
N PRO A 11 -19.66 5.90 -14.83
CA PRO A 11 -18.48 5.12 -15.22
C PRO A 11 -18.42 3.75 -14.55
N LEU A 12 -18.99 3.58 -13.35
CA LEU A 12 -19.10 2.27 -12.71
C LEU A 12 -19.98 1.31 -13.53
N PHE A 13 -21.17 1.73 -13.96
CA PHE A 13 -21.99 0.89 -14.83
C PHE A 13 -21.37 0.65 -16.21
N TYR A 14 -20.69 1.67 -16.76
CA TYR A 14 -19.98 1.52 -18.03
C TYR A 14 -18.84 0.50 -17.93
N THR A 15 -18.03 0.55 -16.87
CA THR A 15 -16.95 -0.42 -16.62
C THR A 15 -17.49 -1.83 -16.38
N LEU A 16 -18.61 -1.98 -15.67
CA LEU A 16 -19.30 -3.28 -15.53
C LEU A 16 -19.78 -3.81 -16.88
N TYR A 17 -20.39 -2.97 -17.70
CA TYR A 17 -20.81 -3.37 -19.05
C TYR A 17 -19.60 -3.78 -19.90
N CYS A 18 -18.54 -2.98 -19.90
CA CYS A 18 -17.27 -3.24 -20.55
C CYS A 18 -16.61 -4.56 -20.11
N SER A 19 -16.72 -4.92 -18.83
CA SER A 19 -16.13 -6.15 -18.28
C SER A 19 -16.68 -7.44 -18.90
N LEU A 20 -17.87 -7.38 -19.53
CA LEU A 20 -18.50 -8.51 -20.21
C LEU A 20 -18.02 -8.71 -21.66
N TYR A 21 -17.21 -7.80 -22.17
CA TYR A 21 -16.65 -7.85 -23.52
C TYR A 21 -15.15 -8.13 -23.48
N ASN A 22 -14.62 -8.69 -24.56
CA ASN A 22 -13.18 -8.76 -24.75
C ASN A 22 -12.68 -7.38 -25.18
N LEU A 23 -12.05 -6.64 -24.28
CA LEU A 23 -11.52 -5.31 -24.56
C LEU A 23 -10.02 -5.39 -24.79
N ASP A 24 -9.59 -4.94 -25.97
CA ASP A 24 -8.17 -4.82 -26.30
C ASP A 24 -7.87 -3.35 -26.62
N TYR A 25 -7.01 -2.70 -25.81
CA TYR A 25 -6.69 -1.27 -25.91
C TYR A 25 -7.91 -0.33 -26.13
N LEU A 26 -8.98 -0.53 -25.35
CA LEU A 26 -10.26 0.21 -25.44
C LEU A 26 -11.08 -0.05 -26.72
N VAL A 27 -10.64 -0.97 -27.58
CA VAL A 27 -11.43 -1.48 -28.71
C VAL A 27 -12.33 -2.60 -28.21
N LYS A 28 -13.64 -2.42 -28.43
CA LYS A 28 -14.66 -3.40 -28.05
C LYS A 28 -14.63 -4.59 -29.03
N GLY A 29 -14.11 -5.72 -28.56
CA GLY A 29 -14.23 -7.01 -29.22
C GLY A 29 -15.54 -7.73 -28.88
N ASP A 30 -15.53 -9.05 -29.01
CA ASP A 30 -16.72 -9.90 -28.84
C ASP A 30 -17.28 -9.88 -27.42
N PHE A 31 -18.58 -10.14 -27.30
CA PHE A 31 -19.22 -10.37 -26.01
C PHE A 31 -18.80 -11.73 -25.45
N VAL A 32 -18.08 -11.72 -24.33
CA VAL A 32 -17.56 -12.92 -23.66
C VAL A 32 -18.30 -13.26 -22.37
N GLY A 33 -19.31 -12.47 -22.01
CA GLY A 33 -20.08 -12.64 -20.77
C GLY A 33 -19.15 -12.67 -19.55
N LEU A 34 -19.25 -13.72 -18.74
CA LEU A 34 -18.39 -13.90 -17.55
C LEU A 34 -17.02 -14.53 -17.85
N GLY A 35 -16.65 -14.72 -19.12
CA GLY A 35 -15.40 -15.38 -19.53
C GLY A 35 -14.15 -14.72 -18.95
N ASN A 36 -14.14 -13.39 -18.81
CA ASN A 36 -13.03 -12.65 -18.20
C ASN A 36 -12.83 -13.02 -16.71
N TYR A 37 -13.92 -13.18 -15.96
CA TYR A 37 -13.85 -13.57 -14.55
C TYR A 37 -13.34 -15.01 -14.37
N VAL A 38 -13.79 -15.94 -15.22
CA VAL A 38 -13.29 -17.33 -15.18
C VAL A 38 -11.79 -17.39 -15.50
N ARG A 39 -11.31 -16.58 -16.45
CA ARG A 39 -9.88 -16.47 -16.76
C ARG A 39 -9.09 -15.91 -15.57
N LEU A 40 -9.59 -14.86 -14.93
CA LEU A 40 -8.97 -14.26 -13.74
C LEU A 40 -8.84 -15.25 -12.59
N LEU A 41 -9.88 -16.04 -12.32
CA LEU A 41 -9.88 -17.05 -11.24
C LEU A 41 -8.91 -18.22 -11.50
N LYS A 42 -8.55 -18.47 -12.76
CA LYS A 42 -7.60 -19.52 -13.14
C LYS A 42 -6.15 -19.03 -13.23
N ASP A 43 -5.90 -17.72 -13.26
CA ASP A 43 -4.55 -17.19 -13.31
C ASP A 43 -3.90 -17.20 -11.92
N ILE A 44 -2.91 -18.08 -11.75
CA ILE A 44 -2.13 -18.23 -10.52
C ILE A 44 -1.47 -16.91 -10.06
N ARG A 45 -1.11 -16.02 -10.99
CA ARG A 45 -0.51 -14.72 -10.65
C ARG A 45 -1.51 -13.81 -9.96
N ILE A 46 -2.76 -13.82 -10.41
CA ILE A 46 -3.84 -13.04 -9.79
C ILE A 46 -4.14 -13.59 -8.40
N SER A 47 -4.27 -14.90 -8.24
CA SER A 47 -4.47 -15.51 -6.91
C SER A 47 -3.32 -15.20 -5.95
N LYS A 48 -2.06 -15.29 -6.41
CA LYS A 48 -0.90 -14.91 -5.58
C LYS A 48 -0.89 -13.43 -5.20
N SER A 49 -1.20 -12.55 -6.15
CA SER A 49 -1.29 -11.11 -5.87
C SER A 49 -2.40 -10.79 -4.87
N LEU A 50 -3.57 -11.43 -4.98
CA LEU A 50 -4.68 -11.24 -4.06
C LEU A 50 -4.32 -11.70 -2.64
N LEU A 51 -3.69 -12.87 -2.51
CA LEU A 51 -3.23 -13.37 -1.21
C LEU A 51 -2.20 -12.43 -0.59
N PHE A 52 -1.20 -11.99 -1.36
CA PHE A 52 -0.20 -11.05 -0.86
C PHE A 52 -0.81 -9.71 -0.43
N THR A 53 -1.75 -9.15 -1.21
CA THR A 53 -2.49 -7.95 -0.82
C THR A 53 -3.25 -8.18 0.49
N PHE A 54 -3.96 -9.30 0.60
CA PHE A 54 -4.74 -9.63 1.80
C PHE A 54 -3.86 -9.80 3.04
N GLU A 55 -2.75 -10.52 2.92
CA GLU A 55 -1.76 -10.71 3.98
C GLU A 55 -1.20 -9.36 4.46
N ILE A 56 -0.73 -8.52 3.53
CA ILE A 56 -0.21 -7.20 3.89
C ILE A 56 -1.30 -6.32 4.49
N THR A 57 -2.52 -6.31 3.95
CA THR A 57 -3.62 -5.50 4.50
C THR A 57 -3.94 -5.89 5.93
N ILE A 58 -4.05 -7.20 6.23
CA ILE A 58 -4.34 -7.65 7.59
C ILE A 58 -3.19 -7.29 8.53
N ILE A 59 -1.95 -7.64 8.17
CA ILE A 59 -0.78 -7.42 9.04
C ILE A 59 -0.60 -5.92 9.31
N SER A 60 -0.65 -5.09 8.25
CA SER A 60 -0.50 -3.63 8.39
C SER A 60 -1.64 -2.99 9.18
N THR A 61 -2.88 -3.44 9.00
CA THR A 61 -4.03 -2.91 9.75
C THR A 61 -3.94 -3.29 11.23
N LEU A 62 -3.67 -4.56 11.54
CA LEU A 62 -3.54 -5.02 12.92
C LEU A 62 -2.39 -4.30 13.63
N LEU A 63 -1.25 -4.13 12.96
CA LEU A 63 -0.09 -3.47 13.54
C LEU A 63 -0.33 -1.97 13.74
N SER A 64 -0.88 -1.27 12.73
CA SER A 64 -1.14 0.17 12.81
C SER A 64 -2.23 0.51 13.83
N VAL A 65 -3.35 -0.22 13.84
CA VAL A 65 -4.42 -0.04 14.83
C VAL A 65 -3.95 -0.44 16.22
N GLY A 66 -3.23 -1.56 16.35
CA GLY A 66 -2.72 -2.04 17.62
C GLY A 66 -1.75 -1.06 18.27
N ILE A 67 -0.71 -0.64 17.53
CA ILE A 67 0.28 0.34 18.01
C ILE A 67 -0.40 1.70 18.25
N GLY A 68 -1.25 2.15 17.33
CA GLY A 68 -1.96 3.43 17.46
C GLY A 68 -2.85 3.47 18.71
N LEU A 69 -3.58 2.39 19.00
CA LEU A 69 -4.43 2.30 20.18
C LEU A 69 -3.61 2.25 21.48
N LEU A 70 -2.50 1.49 21.48
CA LEU A 70 -1.61 1.43 22.65
C LEU A 70 -1.01 2.81 22.96
N LEU A 71 -0.55 3.53 21.93
CA LEU A 71 -0.05 4.90 22.08
C LEU A 71 -1.16 5.85 22.54
N ALA A 72 -2.36 5.75 21.98
CA ALA A 72 -3.49 6.59 22.37
C ALA A 72 -3.88 6.38 23.85
N LEU A 73 -3.98 5.14 24.32
CA LEU A 73 -4.28 4.83 25.72
C LEU A 73 -3.18 5.27 26.69
N TRP A 74 -1.92 5.23 26.24
CA TRP A 74 -0.80 5.70 27.04
C TRP A 74 -0.79 7.23 27.14
N VAL A 75 -1.01 7.94 26.02
CA VAL A 75 -1.15 9.40 25.99
C VAL A 75 -2.36 9.88 26.80
N ASP A 76 -3.49 9.17 26.76
CA ASP A 76 -4.71 9.53 27.52
C ASP A 76 -4.48 9.57 29.04
N ARG A 77 -3.54 8.77 29.55
CA ARG A 77 -3.20 8.75 30.98
C ARG A 77 -2.15 9.78 31.38
N GLU A 78 -1.30 10.18 30.44
CA GLU A 78 -0.17 11.09 30.67
C GLU A 78 -0.57 12.54 30.38
N HIS A 79 -0.27 13.46 31.31
CA HIS A 79 -0.60 14.87 31.14
C HIS A 79 0.70 15.69 31.04
N GLY A 80 0.83 16.50 29.98
CA GLY A 80 1.93 17.46 29.84
C GLY A 80 2.53 17.54 28.44
N ILE A 81 3.63 18.29 28.32
CA ILE A 81 4.34 18.55 27.04
C ILE A 81 4.79 17.27 26.35
N PHE A 82 5.18 16.24 27.09
CA PHE A 82 5.66 14.99 26.51
C PHE A 82 4.55 14.22 25.76
N ALA A 83 3.35 14.15 26.33
CA ALA A 83 2.17 13.56 25.70
C ALA A 83 1.78 14.32 24.41
N TYR A 84 1.77 15.65 24.48
CA TYR A 84 1.51 16.53 23.32
C TYR A 84 2.53 16.34 22.19
N LEU A 85 3.82 16.22 22.53
CA LEU A 85 4.87 16.00 21.53
C LEU A 85 4.67 14.66 20.81
N ILE A 86 4.34 13.59 21.53
CA ILE A 86 4.14 12.26 20.93
C ILE A 86 2.95 12.25 19.96
N GLU A 87 1.84 12.90 20.33
CA GLU A 87 0.71 13.09 19.42
C GLU A 87 1.13 13.86 18.15
N MET A 88 1.86 14.97 18.33
CA MET A 88 2.30 15.80 17.22
C MET A 88 3.28 15.07 16.28
N PHE A 89 4.25 14.32 16.83
CA PHE A 89 5.18 13.50 16.05
C PHE A 89 4.46 12.36 15.32
N GLY A 90 3.44 11.74 15.94
CA GLY A 90 2.64 10.68 15.33
C GLY A 90 1.89 11.14 14.07
N LEU A 91 1.54 12.43 13.97
CA LEU A 91 0.87 13.00 12.80
C LEU A 91 1.83 13.32 11.65
N ILE A 92 3.14 13.45 11.89
CA ILE A 92 4.11 13.86 10.85
C ILE A 92 4.07 12.92 9.63
N PRO A 93 4.13 11.58 9.76
CA PRO A 93 4.12 10.70 8.60
C PRO A 93 2.87 10.83 7.74
N TRP A 94 1.73 11.23 8.33
CA TRP A 94 0.47 11.43 7.62
C TRP A 94 0.51 12.69 6.71
N VAL A 95 1.29 13.70 7.08
CA VAL A 95 1.46 14.94 6.30
C VAL A 95 2.44 14.76 5.14
N ILE A 96 3.35 13.78 5.23
CA ILE A 96 4.33 13.49 4.18
C ILE A 96 3.61 12.87 2.98
N SER A 97 3.89 13.38 1.77
CA SER A 97 3.31 12.81 0.55
C SER A 97 3.81 11.38 0.30
N MET A 98 2.93 10.55 -0.27
CA MET A 98 3.26 9.15 -0.56
C MET A 98 4.51 9.00 -1.45
N MET A 99 4.69 9.93 -2.40
CA MET A 99 5.87 9.97 -3.28
C MET A 99 7.16 10.20 -2.47
N VAL A 100 7.17 11.17 -1.56
CA VAL A 100 8.34 11.48 -0.73
C VAL A 100 8.63 10.32 0.21
N ALA A 101 7.61 9.74 0.84
CA ALA A 101 7.77 8.55 1.67
C ALA A 101 8.40 7.39 0.89
N ALA A 102 7.95 7.12 -0.33
CA ALA A 102 8.53 6.08 -1.19
C ALA A 102 10.01 6.34 -1.52
N LEU A 103 10.39 7.59 -1.81
CA LEU A 103 11.78 7.96 -2.06
C LEU A 103 12.65 7.81 -0.81
N LEU A 104 12.14 8.19 0.36
CA LEU A 104 12.83 8.01 1.64
C LEU A 104 13.07 6.52 1.93
N TRP A 105 12.06 5.67 1.75
CA TRP A 105 12.22 4.22 1.90
C TRP A 105 13.22 3.64 0.92
N ARG A 106 13.17 4.06 -0.35
CA ARG A 106 14.13 3.63 -1.38
C ARG A 106 15.56 4.03 -1.03
N TRP A 107 15.76 5.25 -0.53
CA TRP A 107 17.07 5.72 -0.08
C TRP A 107 17.55 4.96 1.16
N LEU A 108 16.67 4.76 2.15
CA LEU A 108 16.98 4.05 3.39
C LEU A 108 17.48 2.62 3.12
N PHE A 109 16.81 1.93 2.20
CA PHE A 109 17.14 0.56 1.79
C PHE A 109 18.04 0.47 0.55
N ASN A 110 18.68 1.57 0.16
CA ASN A 110 19.67 1.52 -0.91
C ASN A 110 20.87 0.66 -0.50
N GLY A 111 21.34 -0.16 -1.44
CA GLY A 111 22.34 -1.18 -1.17
C GLY A 111 23.72 -0.65 -0.82
N ASP A 112 24.13 0.46 -1.44
CA ASP A 112 25.52 0.92 -1.36
C ASP A 112 25.71 2.05 -0.33
N LEU A 113 24.77 2.98 -0.22
CA LEU A 113 24.84 4.15 0.69
C LEU A 113 23.61 4.31 1.59
N GLY A 114 22.71 3.31 1.63
CA GLY A 114 21.50 3.39 2.45
C GLY A 114 21.79 3.36 3.95
N LEU A 115 20.98 4.10 4.71
CA LEU A 115 21.08 4.18 6.16
C LEU A 115 21.01 2.78 6.82
N PHE A 116 20.18 1.89 6.27
CA PHE A 116 20.03 0.52 6.76
C PHE A 116 21.35 -0.27 6.70
N ASN A 117 22.03 -0.26 5.55
CA ASN A 117 23.30 -0.97 5.37
C ASN A 117 24.46 -0.30 6.12
N MET A 118 24.40 1.03 6.31
CA MET A 118 25.34 1.74 7.18
C MET A 118 25.24 1.24 8.63
N ILE A 119 24.02 1.11 9.17
CA ILE A 119 23.80 0.60 10.53
C ILE A 119 24.27 -0.87 10.64
N LEU A 120 23.95 -1.71 9.65
CA LEU A 120 24.41 -3.11 9.62
C LEU A 120 25.94 -3.21 9.65
N LYS A 121 26.63 -2.36 8.89
CA LYS A 121 28.10 -2.33 8.85
C LYS A 121 28.70 -1.90 10.19
N ILE A 122 28.09 -0.94 10.88
CA ILE A 122 28.50 -0.52 12.23
C ILE A 122 28.33 -1.68 13.23
N LEU A 123 27.28 -2.49 13.07
CA LEU A 123 27.04 -3.69 13.86
C LEU A 123 27.91 -4.90 13.44
N GLY A 124 28.78 -4.75 12.43
CA GLY A 124 29.69 -5.80 11.96
C GLY A 124 29.09 -6.78 10.95
N HIS A 125 27.91 -6.49 10.40
CA HIS A 125 27.25 -7.32 9.38
C HIS A 125 27.56 -6.86 7.95
N ASN A 126 27.48 -7.80 7.00
CA ASN A 126 27.60 -7.51 5.57
C ASN A 126 26.37 -6.76 5.04
N PRO A 127 26.52 -5.90 4.02
CA PRO A 127 25.40 -5.16 3.44
C PRO A 127 24.38 -6.12 2.81
N ILE A 128 23.10 -5.85 3.04
CA ILE A 128 21.98 -6.63 2.50
C ILE A 128 21.28 -5.78 1.44
N TYR A 129 21.04 -6.36 0.27
CA TYR A 129 20.36 -5.68 -0.82
C TYR A 129 18.88 -6.05 -0.84
N VAL A 130 18.06 -5.26 -0.15
CA VAL A 130 16.62 -5.53 0.04
C VAL A 130 15.79 -5.18 -1.21
N VAL A 131 16.09 -4.04 -1.83
CA VAL A 131 15.34 -3.51 -3.00
C VAL A 131 16.06 -3.78 -4.31
N GLU A 132 17.39 -3.73 -4.30
CA GLU A 132 18.23 -3.90 -5.49
C GLU A 132 18.72 -5.34 -5.55
N ASN A 133 18.02 -6.23 -6.27
CA ASN A 133 18.57 -7.56 -6.51
C ASN A 133 19.80 -7.43 -7.41
N LYS A 134 21.02 -7.60 -6.87
CA LYS A 134 22.29 -7.62 -7.65
C LYS A 134 22.52 -8.96 -8.37
N ASN A 135 21.44 -9.64 -8.79
CA ASN A 135 21.48 -10.82 -9.66
C ASN A 135 20.91 -10.48 -11.03
#